data_AF-A0A6J0SW38-F1
#
_entry.id   AF-A0A6J0SW38-F1
#
_cell.length_a   1.000
_cell.length_b   1.000
_cell.length_c   1.000
_cell.angle_alpha   90.00
_cell.angle_beta   90.00
_cell.angle_gamma   90.00
#
_symmetry.space_group_name_H-M   'P 1'
#
loop_
_entity.id
_entity.type
_entity.pdbx_description
1 polymer ?
#
loop_
_entity_poly.entity_id
_entity_poly.type
_entity_poly.pdbx_seq_one_letter_code
_entity_poly.pdbx_strand_id
1 'polypeptide(L)'
;MRCWWRAWLFLLLAFAAGGPPVARAQPSKVSRGVAVPFIFDPRAVCRPPCQHGGLCIRNSTCFCPKGYEGERCQYATCYPKCKNGGRCLRPGKCRCQPGYGGRYCHKVSCEGGCQNGGECISVSGVVKCLCASGWAGSRCQEAVCPQGCRNGGACVAPGICSCATGWVGGACHLALCRLPCHHGGKCIAPDVCRCRSPYSGMQCMKKIKQ
;
A
#
# COMPACT_ATOMS: atom_id res chain seq x y z
N MET A 1 0.17 -61.26 38.10
CA MET A 1 -0.81 -62.02 38.90
C MET A 1 -2.19 -61.54 38.44
N ARG A 2 -3.12 -62.27 37.83
CA ARG A 2 -3.51 -63.70 37.80
C ARG A 2 -4.05 -64.01 36.36
N CYS A 3 -3.54 -65.03 35.67
CA CYS A 3 -4.10 -66.39 35.45
C CYS A 3 -5.40 -66.42 34.60
N TRP A 4 -5.34 -66.89 33.33
CA TRP A 4 -5.59 -68.28 32.83
C TRP A 4 -7.11 -68.62 32.81
N TRP A 5 -7.79 -68.97 31.70
CA TRP A 5 -7.66 -70.11 30.76
C TRP A 5 -8.71 -69.92 29.64
N ARG A 6 -8.50 -70.26 28.35
CA ARG A 6 -8.67 -71.57 27.67
C ARG A 6 -8.30 -71.32 26.17
N ALA A 7 -7.39 -71.97 25.44
CA ALA A 7 -7.19 -73.39 25.12
C ALA A 7 -8.49 -74.05 24.60
N TRP A 8 -8.71 -74.43 23.33
CA TRP A 8 -7.92 -75.30 22.45
C TRP A 8 -8.64 -75.46 21.08
N LEU A 9 -7.86 -75.70 20.00
CA LEU A 9 -8.17 -76.38 18.71
C LEU A 9 -9.33 -75.84 17.85
N PHE A 10 -9.19 -75.61 16.55
CA PHE A 10 -8.87 -76.60 15.52
C PHE A 10 -8.15 -75.96 14.31
N LEU A 11 -7.10 -76.63 13.85
CA LEU A 11 -6.53 -76.48 12.50
C LEU A 11 -7.32 -77.36 11.51
N LEU A 12 -7.38 -76.87 10.25
CA LEU A 12 -7.23 -77.60 8.98
C LEU A 12 -8.42 -78.42 8.41
N LEU A 13 -9.03 -77.89 7.33
CA LEU A 13 -9.00 -78.39 5.92
C LEU A 13 -10.33 -78.21 5.16
N ALA A 14 -10.24 -77.60 3.96
CA ALA A 14 -10.97 -77.89 2.69
C ALA A 14 -11.00 -76.62 1.81
N PHE A 15 -10.04 -76.43 0.90
CA PHE A 15 -10.11 -76.74 -0.54
C PHE A 15 -11.23 -76.06 -1.35
N ALA A 16 -10.78 -75.06 -2.12
CA ALA A 16 -11.05 -74.85 -3.55
C ALA A 16 -12.50 -74.83 -4.08
N ALA A 17 -13.01 -73.62 -4.33
CA ALA A 17 -13.69 -73.26 -5.59
C ALA A 17 -14.03 -71.76 -5.59
N GLY A 18 -13.39 -70.97 -6.45
CA GLY A 18 -13.74 -69.56 -6.62
C GLY A 18 -12.94 -68.94 -7.77
N GLY A 19 -13.56 -68.83 -8.94
CA GLY A 19 -12.95 -68.33 -10.17
C GLY A 19 -12.44 -66.89 -10.12
N PRO A 20 -11.83 -66.39 -11.20
CA PRO A 20 -11.20 -65.07 -11.23
C PRO A 20 -12.24 -63.96 -10.98
N PRO A 21 -11.86 -62.85 -10.32
CA PRO A 21 -12.75 -61.73 -10.12
C PRO A 21 -13.08 -61.11 -11.48
N VAL A 22 -14.35 -61.22 -11.89
CA VAL A 22 -14.91 -60.44 -12.99
C VAL A 22 -14.80 -58.97 -12.58
N ALA A 23 -13.91 -58.23 -13.24
CA ALA A 23 -13.81 -56.79 -13.08
C ALA A 23 -15.13 -56.16 -13.53
N ARG A 24 -15.98 -55.76 -12.58
CA ARG A 24 -17.11 -54.87 -12.86
C ARG A 24 -16.54 -53.59 -13.46
N ALA A 25 -16.77 -53.40 -14.75
CA ALA A 25 -16.61 -52.12 -15.41
C ALA A 25 -17.42 -51.09 -14.62
N GLN A 26 -16.73 -50.14 -13.98
CA GLN A 26 -17.41 -49.01 -13.37
C GLN A 26 -18.07 -48.21 -14.49
N PRO A 27 -19.37 -47.88 -14.40
CA PRO A 27 -19.97 -46.95 -15.33
C PRO A 27 -19.21 -45.62 -15.20
N SER A 28 -18.75 -45.13 -16.36
CA SER A 28 -18.10 -43.85 -16.55
C SER A 28 -18.74 -42.79 -15.65
N LYS A 29 -17.92 -42.09 -14.85
CA LYS A 29 -18.36 -40.95 -14.05
C LYS A 29 -19.02 -39.93 -14.99
N VAL A 30 -20.35 -40.01 -15.13
CA VAL A 30 -21.15 -38.96 -15.73
C VAL A 30 -20.98 -37.76 -14.82
N SER A 31 -20.36 -36.72 -15.36
CA SER A 31 -20.11 -35.44 -14.73
C SER A 31 -21.41 -34.96 -14.07
N ARG A 32 -21.36 -34.61 -12.78
CA ARG A 32 -22.49 -34.05 -12.03
C ARG A 32 -23.11 -32.89 -12.84
N GLY A 33 -24.23 -33.17 -13.50
CA GLY A 33 -24.94 -32.19 -14.32
C GLY A 33 -25.50 -31.10 -13.44
N VAL A 34 -25.16 -29.85 -13.74
CA VAL A 34 -25.86 -28.69 -13.20
C VAL A 34 -27.24 -28.68 -13.85
N ALA A 35 -28.30 -28.94 -13.07
CA ALA A 35 -29.67 -28.80 -13.55
C ALA A 35 -29.93 -27.32 -13.86
N VAL A 36 -29.90 -26.96 -15.15
CA VAL A 36 -30.27 -25.63 -15.63
C VAL A 36 -31.70 -25.67 -16.17
N PRO A 37 -32.54 -24.66 -15.89
CA PRO A 37 -33.98 -24.67 -16.20
C PRO A 37 -34.26 -24.34 -17.68
N PHE A 38 -33.34 -24.65 -18.59
CA PHE A 38 -33.40 -24.30 -20.00
C PHE A 38 -33.11 -25.51 -20.87
N ILE A 39 -33.64 -25.49 -22.09
CA ILE A 39 -33.34 -26.47 -23.13
C ILE A 39 -31.85 -26.36 -23.49
N PHE A 40 -31.06 -27.30 -23.01
CA PHE A 40 -29.65 -27.44 -23.33
C PHE A 40 -29.53 -28.28 -24.62
N ASP A 41 -29.04 -27.68 -25.71
CA ASP A 41 -28.76 -28.41 -26.95
C ASP A 41 -27.36 -29.04 -26.88
N PRO A 42 -27.24 -30.38 -26.79
CA PRO A 42 -25.95 -31.06 -26.70
C PRO A 42 -25.07 -30.90 -27.94
N ARG A 43 -25.66 -30.48 -29.07
CA ARG A 43 -24.97 -30.25 -30.36
C ARG A 43 -24.66 -28.78 -30.60
N ALA A 44 -24.97 -27.88 -29.67
CA ALA A 44 -24.66 -26.47 -29.81
C ALA A 44 -23.14 -26.26 -29.93
N VAL A 45 -22.73 -25.53 -30.96
CA VAL A 45 -21.33 -25.16 -31.19
C VAL A 45 -21.17 -23.66 -31.04
N CYS A 46 -20.30 -23.24 -30.12
CA CYS A 46 -19.94 -21.84 -29.97
C CYS A 46 -18.57 -21.61 -30.64
N ARG A 47 -18.56 -20.86 -31.74
CA ARG A 47 -17.35 -20.35 -32.40
C ARG A 47 -17.45 -18.83 -32.49
N PRO A 48 -16.62 -18.07 -31.75
CA PRO A 48 -15.57 -18.51 -30.83
C PRO A 48 -16.11 -19.19 -29.54
N PRO A 49 -15.28 -19.98 -28.82
CA PRO A 49 -15.74 -20.67 -27.60
C PRO A 49 -16.06 -19.69 -26.46
N CYS A 50 -16.95 -20.12 -25.57
CA CYS A 50 -17.24 -19.42 -24.32
C CYS A 50 -16.00 -19.37 -23.41
N GLN A 51 -15.77 -18.24 -22.75
CA GLN A 51 -14.63 -18.04 -21.84
C GLN A 51 -15.01 -18.33 -20.38
N HIS A 52 -14.00 -18.40 -19.50
CA HIS A 52 -14.16 -18.53 -18.04
C HIS A 52 -15.08 -19.66 -17.56
N GLY A 53 -15.18 -20.76 -18.32
CA GLY A 53 -16.03 -21.91 -17.97
C GLY A 53 -17.52 -21.74 -18.34
N GLY A 54 -17.85 -20.82 -19.25
CA GLY A 54 -19.19 -20.71 -19.82
C GLY A 54 -19.60 -21.95 -20.61
N LEU A 55 -20.89 -22.30 -20.53
CA LEU A 55 -21.50 -23.44 -21.21
C LEU A 55 -22.18 -22.97 -22.49
N CYS A 56 -21.96 -23.64 -23.63
CA CYS A 56 -22.69 -23.33 -24.87
C CYS A 56 -24.08 -23.97 -24.79
N ILE A 57 -25.15 -23.17 -24.80
CA ILE A 57 -26.53 -23.65 -24.66
C ILE A 57 -27.28 -23.71 -26.00
N ARG A 58 -26.94 -22.81 -26.92
CA ARG A 58 -27.44 -22.74 -28.30
C ARG A 58 -26.31 -22.24 -29.20
N ASN A 59 -26.45 -22.39 -30.51
CA ASN A 59 -25.46 -21.89 -31.47
C ASN A 59 -25.16 -20.40 -31.19
N SER A 60 -23.88 -20.09 -30.94
CA SER A 60 -23.41 -18.74 -30.55
C SER A 60 -23.99 -18.14 -29.26
N THR A 61 -24.63 -18.93 -28.39
CA THR A 61 -25.19 -18.46 -27.11
C THR A 61 -24.52 -19.17 -25.93
N CYS A 62 -23.82 -18.40 -25.09
CA CYS A 62 -23.15 -18.89 -23.89
C CYS A 62 -23.99 -18.62 -22.62
N PHE A 63 -24.08 -19.62 -21.75
CA PHE A 63 -24.53 -19.46 -20.37
C PHE A 63 -23.32 -19.22 -19.46
N CYS A 64 -23.29 -18.06 -18.80
CA CYS A 64 -22.15 -17.63 -18.02
C CYS A 64 -22.22 -18.08 -16.56
N PRO A 65 -21.09 -18.50 -15.98
CA PRO A 65 -21.02 -18.80 -14.56
C PRO A 65 -21.19 -17.50 -13.74
N LYS A 66 -21.54 -17.67 -12.46
CA LYS A 66 -21.79 -16.53 -11.55
C LYS A 66 -20.60 -15.57 -11.53
N GLY A 67 -20.88 -14.29 -11.76
CA GLY A 67 -19.87 -13.23 -11.79
C GLY A 67 -19.16 -13.04 -13.13
N TYR A 68 -19.70 -13.60 -14.21
CA TYR A 68 -19.25 -13.33 -15.59
C TYR A 68 -20.44 -12.95 -16.47
N GLU A 69 -20.20 -12.07 -17.43
CA GLU A 69 -21.20 -11.53 -18.36
C GLU A 69 -20.61 -11.31 -19.77
N GLY A 70 -21.49 -10.99 -20.71
CA GLY A 70 -21.17 -10.83 -22.14
C GLY A 70 -21.48 -12.08 -22.96
N GLU A 71 -21.52 -11.92 -24.29
CA GLU A 71 -21.93 -12.97 -25.25
C GLU A 71 -21.10 -14.26 -25.15
N ARG A 72 -19.85 -14.14 -24.72
CA ARG A 72 -18.91 -15.25 -24.53
C ARG A 72 -18.40 -15.34 -23.10
N CYS A 73 -19.07 -14.73 -22.13
CA CYS A 73 -18.64 -14.67 -20.73
C CYS A 73 -17.23 -14.05 -20.56
N GLN A 74 -16.91 -13.10 -21.43
CA GLN A 74 -15.59 -12.47 -21.50
C GLN A 74 -15.36 -11.42 -20.40
N TYR A 75 -16.44 -10.85 -19.83
CA TYR A 75 -16.35 -9.80 -18.83
C TYR A 75 -16.60 -10.38 -17.45
N ALA A 76 -15.70 -10.12 -16.50
CA ALA A 76 -15.94 -10.42 -15.10
C ALA A 76 -16.79 -9.31 -14.48
N THR A 77 -17.80 -9.70 -13.72
CA THR A 77 -18.67 -8.80 -12.96
C THR A 77 -18.28 -8.85 -11.49
N CYS A 78 -17.98 -7.69 -10.93
CA CYS A 78 -17.65 -7.54 -9.51
C CYS A 78 -18.87 -6.99 -8.77
N TYR A 79 -19.25 -7.65 -7.68
CA TYR A 79 -20.22 -7.12 -6.73
C TYR A 79 -19.63 -7.12 -5.32
N PRO A 80 -19.54 -5.96 -4.65
CA PRO A 80 -19.81 -4.60 -5.14
C PRO A 80 -19.00 -4.18 -6.38
N LYS A 81 -19.53 -3.24 -7.17
CA LYS A 81 -18.83 -2.69 -8.35
C LYS A 81 -17.55 -1.97 -7.90
N CYS A 82 -16.49 -2.13 -8.69
CA CYS A 82 -15.24 -1.39 -8.48
C CYS A 82 -15.50 0.12 -8.60
N LYS A 83 -14.99 0.90 -7.65
CA LYS A 83 -15.11 2.37 -7.62
C LYS A 83 -13.92 3.03 -8.32
N ASN A 84 -13.99 4.35 -8.52
CA ASN A 84 -12.88 5.20 -9.00
C ASN A 84 -12.19 4.67 -10.27
N GLY A 85 -12.98 4.28 -11.27
CA GLY A 85 -12.46 3.79 -12.55
C GLY A 85 -11.77 2.42 -12.49
N GLY A 86 -11.90 1.68 -11.38
CA GLY A 86 -11.35 0.34 -11.25
C GLY A 86 -12.01 -0.67 -12.21
N ARG A 87 -11.21 -1.57 -12.78
CA ARG A 87 -11.68 -2.63 -13.70
C ARG A 87 -11.78 -3.96 -12.95
N CYS A 88 -12.90 -4.66 -13.13
CA CYS A 88 -13.04 -6.01 -12.58
C CYS A 88 -12.14 -6.99 -13.36
N LEU A 89 -11.26 -7.71 -12.66
CA LEU A 89 -10.41 -8.74 -13.26
C LEU A 89 -11.05 -10.11 -13.15
N ARG A 90 -11.62 -10.40 -11.98
CA ARG A 90 -12.30 -11.64 -11.62
C ARG A 90 -13.41 -11.32 -10.62
N PRO A 91 -14.42 -12.19 -10.46
CA PRO A 91 -15.48 -11.98 -9.47
C PRO A 91 -14.91 -11.59 -8.11
N GLY A 92 -15.28 -10.39 -7.63
CA GLY A 92 -14.83 -9.85 -6.34
C GLY A 92 -13.40 -9.30 -6.28
N LYS A 93 -12.65 -9.28 -7.39
CA LYS A 93 -11.29 -8.73 -7.46
C LYS A 93 -11.19 -7.61 -8.51
N CYS A 94 -10.98 -6.39 -8.01
CA CYS A 94 -10.77 -5.19 -8.83
C CYS A 94 -9.29 -4.91 -9.06
N ARG A 95 -8.96 -4.42 -10.27
CA ARG A 95 -7.72 -3.69 -10.55
C ARG A 95 -8.00 -2.21 -10.39
N CYS A 96 -7.35 -1.58 -9.42
CA CYS A 96 -7.50 -0.16 -9.16
C CYS A 96 -6.63 0.66 -10.10
N GLN A 97 -7.06 1.88 -10.38
CA GLN A 97 -6.22 2.87 -11.02
C GLN A 97 -5.11 3.33 -10.05
N PRO A 98 -4.00 3.88 -10.57
CA PRO A 98 -2.98 4.51 -9.73
C PRO A 98 -3.61 5.52 -8.78
N GLY A 99 -3.16 5.55 -7.53
CA GLY A 99 -3.74 6.43 -6.52
C GLY A 99 -4.94 5.86 -5.75
N TYR A 100 -5.46 4.67 -6.12
CA TYR A 100 -6.60 4.04 -5.44
C TYR A 100 -6.28 2.63 -4.96
N GLY A 101 -6.93 2.22 -3.87
CA GLY A 101 -6.67 0.95 -3.20
C GLY A 101 -7.89 0.35 -2.51
N GLY A 102 -7.66 -0.77 -1.84
CA GLY A 102 -8.69 -1.61 -1.23
C GLY A 102 -9.35 -2.57 -2.22
N ARG A 103 -10.10 -3.56 -1.70
CA ARG A 103 -10.70 -4.66 -2.49
C ARG A 103 -11.58 -4.18 -3.66
N TYR A 104 -12.22 -3.02 -3.48
CA TYR A 104 -13.15 -2.44 -4.45
C TYR A 104 -12.71 -1.04 -4.93
N CYS A 105 -11.43 -0.68 -4.76
CA CYS A 105 -10.89 0.62 -5.17
C CYS A 105 -11.59 1.84 -4.54
N HIS A 106 -12.16 1.65 -3.35
CA HIS A 106 -12.88 2.69 -2.62
C HIS A 106 -11.95 3.55 -1.75
N LYS A 107 -10.74 3.07 -1.45
CA LYS A 107 -9.76 3.83 -0.68
C LYS A 107 -8.89 4.63 -1.63
N VAL A 108 -8.53 5.84 -1.24
CA VAL A 108 -7.45 6.58 -1.90
C VAL A 108 -6.13 6.10 -1.29
N SER A 109 -5.11 5.90 -2.12
CA SER A 109 -3.79 5.41 -1.72
C SER A 109 -2.71 6.19 -2.45
N CYS A 110 -1.92 6.97 -1.72
CA CYS A 110 -0.83 7.74 -2.30
C CYS A 110 0.39 6.83 -2.48
N GLU A 111 1.08 6.92 -3.62
CA GLU A 111 2.31 6.15 -3.84
C GLU A 111 3.37 6.55 -2.82
N GLY A 112 3.93 5.55 -2.12
CA GLY A 112 4.85 5.75 -1.00
C GLY A 112 4.21 6.30 0.29
N GLY A 113 2.94 6.67 0.29
CA GLY A 113 2.27 7.24 1.45
C GLY A 113 2.69 8.68 1.79
N CYS A 114 1.84 9.35 2.57
CA CYS A 114 2.06 10.69 3.09
C CYS A 114 2.81 10.61 4.42
N GLN A 115 3.81 11.48 4.61
CA GLN A 115 4.62 11.54 5.82
C GLN A 115 4.03 12.55 6.83
N ASN A 116 4.56 12.53 8.06
CA ASN A 116 4.31 13.56 9.08
C ASN A 116 2.83 13.87 9.36
N GLY A 117 2.00 12.83 9.37
CA GLY A 117 0.56 12.96 9.61
C GLY A 117 -0.25 13.50 8.43
N GLY A 118 0.32 13.51 7.22
CA GLY A 118 -0.43 13.86 6.01
C GLY A 118 -1.50 12.82 5.67
N GLU A 119 -2.65 13.29 5.17
CA GLU A 119 -3.76 12.45 4.74
C GLU A 119 -3.80 12.33 3.22
N CYS A 120 -4.01 11.12 2.71
CA CYS A 120 -4.12 10.92 1.27
C CYS A 120 -5.55 11.17 0.79
N ILE A 121 -5.73 12.18 -0.06
CA ILE A 121 -7.04 12.57 -0.58
C ILE A 121 -7.04 12.61 -2.10
N SER A 122 -8.21 12.41 -2.71
CA SER A 122 -8.41 12.62 -4.15
C SER A 122 -9.20 13.91 -4.36
N VAL A 123 -8.61 14.90 -5.02
CA VAL A 123 -9.27 16.16 -5.39
C VAL A 123 -9.39 16.20 -6.91
N SER A 124 -10.62 16.24 -7.41
CA SER A 124 -10.91 16.26 -8.87
C SER A 124 -10.25 15.12 -9.66
N GLY A 125 -10.16 13.92 -9.06
CA GLY A 125 -9.53 12.74 -9.68
C GLY A 125 -8.00 12.70 -9.57
N VAL A 126 -7.36 13.74 -9.02
CA VAL A 126 -5.93 13.74 -8.74
C VAL A 126 -5.69 13.37 -7.28
N VAL A 127 -4.85 12.37 -7.06
CA VAL A 127 -4.49 11.90 -5.71
C VAL A 127 -3.30 12.70 -5.21
N LYS A 128 -3.45 13.31 -4.03
CA LYS A 128 -2.41 14.13 -3.40
C LYS A 128 -2.43 13.98 -1.88
N CYS A 129 -1.30 14.26 -1.25
CA CYS A 129 -1.21 14.35 0.20
C CYS A 129 -1.70 15.72 0.68
N LEU A 130 -2.68 15.72 1.58
CA LEU A 130 -3.04 16.89 2.38
C LEU A 130 -2.11 16.92 3.60
N CYS A 131 -1.27 17.93 3.68
CA CYS A 131 -0.28 18.03 4.74
C CYS A 131 -0.85 18.65 6.01
N ALA A 132 -0.40 18.13 7.16
CA ALA A 132 -0.65 18.75 8.45
C ALA A 132 0.01 20.14 8.51
N SER A 133 -0.49 20.98 9.43
CA SER A 133 0.02 22.35 9.60
C SER A 133 1.53 22.36 9.80
N GLY A 134 2.22 23.20 9.01
CA GLY A 134 3.67 23.34 9.08
C GLY A 134 4.46 22.29 8.30
N TRP A 135 3.81 21.47 7.47
CA TRP A 135 4.46 20.58 6.50
C TRP A 135 4.05 20.92 5.07
N ALA A 136 4.95 20.65 4.12
CA ALA A 136 4.79 20.90 2.71
C ALA A 136 5.47 19.81 1.86
N GLY A 137 5.37 19.95 0.54
CA GLY A 137 5.87 18.99 -0.43
C GLY A 137 4.81 17.96 -0.84
N SER A 138 5.11 17.21 -1.91
CA SER A 138 4.16 16.24 -2.51
C SER A 138 3.76 15.09 -1.56
N ARG A 139 4.61 14.78 -0.57
CA ARG A 139 4.39 13.73 0.43
C ARG A 139 4.48 14.27 1.86
N CYS A 140 4.37 15.59 2.05
CA CYS A 140 4.48 16.24 3.36
C CYS A 140 5.82 16.01 4.07
N GLN A 141 6.89 15.86 3.28
CA GLN A 141 8.25 15.59 3.76
C GLN A 141 9.00 16.86 4.17
N GLU A 142 8.58 18.04 3.72
CA GLU A 142 9.27 19.30 3.97
C GLU A 142 8.67 20.01 5.17
N ALA A 143 9.48 20.30 6.19
CA ALA A 143 9.06 21.15 7.29
C ALA A 143 8.98 22.62 6.83
N VAL A 144 7.93 23.32 7.24
CA VAL A 144 7.72 24.73 6.94
C VAL A 144 8.08 25.56 8.18
N CYS A 145 8.99 26.51 7.98
CA CYS A 145 9.37 27.50 8.99
C CYS A 145 8.86 28.88 8.54
N PRO A 146 7.73 29.38 9.06
CA PRO A 146 7.09 30.61 8.57
C PRO A 146 7.98 31.85 8.62
N GLN A 147 8.84 31.94 9.64
CA GLN A 147 9.80 33.04 9.81
C GLN A 147 11.06 32.88 8.95
N GLY A 148 11.25 31.70 8.34
CA GLY A 148 12.47 31.29 7.65
C GLY A 148 13.65 31.06 8.60
N CYS A 149 14.54 30.15 8.21
CA CYS A 149 15.82 29.96 8.91
C CYS A 149 16.90 30.78 8.21
N ARG A 150 17.51 31.72 8.93
CA ARG A 150 18.54 32.62 8.37
C ARG A 150 19.95 32.05 8.54
N ASN A 151 20.92 32.69 7.88
CA ASN A 151 22.36 32.44 8.09
C ASN A 151 22.78 30.97 7.95
N GLY A 152 22.23 30.26 6.97
CA GLY A 152 22.53 28.85 6.72
C GLY A 152 21.81 27.86 7.66
N GLY A 153 20.81 28.32 8.42
CA GLY A 153 19.95 27.42 9.19
C GLY A 153 19.01 26.59 8.30
N ALA A 154 18.68 25.38 8.76
CA ALA A 154 17.76 24.47 8.06
C ALA A 154 16.49 24.24 8.89
N CYS A 155 15.33 24.18 8.23
CA CYS A 155 14.08 23.85 8.90
C CYS A 155 14.02 22.34 9.12
N VAL A 156 14.07 21.92 10.39
CA VAL A 156 14.11 20.48 10.76
C VAL A 156 12.76 19.97 11.26
N ALA A 157 11.92 20.88 11.76
CA ALA A 157 10.55 20.60 12.14
C ALA A 157 9.71 21.87 11.97
N PRO A 158 8.37 21.78 11.96
CA PRO A 158 7.49 22.94 11.83
C PRO A 158 7.87 24.09 12.78
N GLY A 159 8.31 25.21 12.22
CA GLY A 159 8.76 26.37 12.99
C GLY A 159 10.07 26.22 13.78
N ILE A 160 10.80 25.10 13.63
CA ILE A 160 12.05 24.83 14.34
C ILE A 160 13.22 24.84 13.34
N CYS A 161 14.12 25.79 13.53
CA CYS A 161 15.36 25.91 12.76
C CYS A 161 16.53 25.25 13.50
N SER A 162 17.29 24.41 12.79
CA SER A 162 18.63 24.00 13.18
C SER A 162 19.64 25.02 12.66
N CYS A 163 20.39 25.65 13.55
CA CYS A 163 21.28 26.75 13.21
C CYS A 163 22.70 26.30 12.90
N ALA A 164 23.36 27.00 11.97
CA ALA A 164 24.79 26.84 11.73
C ALA A 164 25.61 27.28 12.96
N THR A 165 26.84 26.77 13.07
CA THR A 165 27.72 27.07 14.21
C THR A 165 27.88 28.57 14.42
N GLY A 166 27.69 29.03 15.66
CA GLY A 166 27.78 30.44 16.02
C GLY A 166 26.52 31.26 15.76
N TRP A 167 25.41 30.63 15.37
CA TRP A 167 24.10 31.28 15.27
C TRP A 167 23.09 30.65 16.23
N VAL A 168 22.23 31.47 16.83
CA VAL A 168 21.21 31.06 17.79
C VAL A 168 19.90 31.83 17.59
N GLY A 169 18.87 31.47 18.36
CA GLY A 169 17.52 32.01 18.27
C GLY A 169 16.61 31.22 17.32
N GLY A 170 15.29 31.40 17.43
CA GLY A 170 14.31 30.58 16.70
C GLY A 170 14.40 30.63 15.18
N ALA A 171 14.98 31.72 14.62
CA ALA A 171 15.21 31.89 13.19
C ALA A 171 16.71 31.96 12.81
N CYS A 172 17.61 31.55 13.72
CA CYS A 172 19.07 31.63 13.53
C CYS A 172 19.59 33.03 13.19
N HIS A 173 18.97 34.06 13.77
CA HIS A 173 19.27 35.46 13.46
C HIS A 173 20.24 36.10 14.46
N LEU A 174 20.49 35.48 15.62
CA LEU A 174 21.39 36.01 16.63
C LEU A 174 22.78 35.38 16.44
N ALA A 175 23.80 36.21 16.25
CA ALA A 175 25.18 35.75 16.22
C ALA A 175 25.69 35.52 17.66
N LEU A 176 26.42 34.43 17.86
CA LEU A 176 27.09 34.09 19.10
C LEU A 176 28.58 34.45 18.99
N CYS A 177 29.03 35.29 19.90
CA CYS A 177 30.45 35.58 20.10
C CYS A 177 30.87 34.84 21.36
N ARG A 178 31.78 33.86 21.23
CA ARG A 178 32.30 33.08 22.38
C ARG A 178 33.00 33.99 23.39
N LEU A 179 33.70 34.99 22.85
CA LEU A 179 34.29 36.07 23.60
C LEU A 179 33.38 37.30 23.54
N PRO A 180 33.00 37.90 24.68
CA PRO A 180 32.08 39.02 24.69
C PRO A 180 32.69 40.26 24.01
N CYS A 181 31.84 41.01 23.30
CA CYS A 181 32.20 42.32 22.77
C CYS A 181 32.14 43.37 23.89
N HIS A 182 33.28 43.97 24.24
CA HIS A 182 33.35 44.97 25.30
C HIS A 182 33.02 46.38 24.80
N HIS A 183 32.93 47.33 25.75
CA HIS A 183 32.73 48.77 25.49
C HIS A 183 31.53 49.09 24.57
N GLY A 184 30.45 48.31 24.68
CA GLY A 184 29.22 48.50 23.91
C GLY A 184 29.28 48.00 22.46
N GLY A 185 30.27 47.17 22.11
CA GLY A 185 30.31 46.46 20.84
C GLY A 185 29.14 45.47 20.69
N LYS A 186 28.68 45.25 19.46
CA LYS A 186 27.60 44.29 19.16
C LYS A 186 28.13 43.13 18.34
N CYS A 187 27.77 41.90 18.70
CA CYS A 187 28.06 40.71 17.89
C CYS A 187 27.20 40.76 16.62
N ILE A 188 27.84 40.75 15.44
CA ILE A 188 27.14 40.83 14.14
C ILE A 188 27.26 39.56 13.30
N ALA A 189 28.28 38.75 13.57
CA ALA A 189 28.51 37.43 12.99
C ALA A 189 29.29 36.58 14.01
N PRO A 190 29.39 35.25 13.83
CA PRO A 190 30.09 34.36 14.75
C PRO A 190 31.51 34.86 15.07
N ASP A 191 31.79 35.13 16.35
CA ASP A 191 33.06 35.66 16.84
C ASP A 191 33.51 37.00 16.19
N VAL A 192 32.58 37.76 15.58
CA VAL A 192 32.84 39.08 14.96
C VAL A 192 32.06 40.18 15.67
N CYS A 193 32.79 41.03 16.39
CA CYS A 193 32.26 42.21 17.04
C CYS A 193 32.31 43.45 16.15
N ARG A 194 31.17 44.15 16.06
CA ARG A 194 31.11 45.52 15.56
C ARG A 194 31.39 46.48 16.71
N CYS A 195 32.56 47.11 16.68
CA CYS A 195 33.00 48.04 17.71
C CYS A 195 32.40 49.43 17.53
N ARG A 196 32.17 50.12 18.65
CA ARG A 196 31.84 51.54 18.67
C ARG A 196 33.13 52.34 18.77
N SER A 197 33.27 53.39 17.96
CA SER A 197 34.41 54.32 18.07
C SER A 197 34.48 54.91 19.50
N PRO A 198 35.67 55.04 20.12
CA PRO A 198 37.02 54.86 19.55
C PRO A 198 37.64 53.47 19.79
N TYR A 199 36.85 52.40 19.93
CA TYR A 199 37.35 51.06 20.22
C TYR A 199 37.49 50.19 18.96
N SER A 200 38.45 49.27 18.98
CA SER A 200 38.84 48.37 17.88
C SER A 200 39.33 47.01 18.40
N GLY A 201 39.58 46.08 17.48
CA GLY A 201 40.01 44.71 17.76
C GLY A 201 38.84 43.73 17.87
N MET A 202 39.16 42.43 17.99
CA MET A 202 38.17 41.34 17.93
C MET A 202 37.09 41.40 19.03
N GLN A 203 37.44 41.90 20.22
CA GLN A 203 36.51 42.10 21.34
C GLN A 203 36.24 43.58 21.67
N CYS A 204 36.66 44.51 20.80
CA CYS A 204 36.53 45.95 21.04
C CYS A 204 37.24 46.46 22.30
N MET A 205 38.34 45.82 22.72
CA MET A 205 39.10 46.21 23.91
C MET A 205 40.18 47.25 23.62
N LYS A 206 40.63 47.37 22.35
CA LYS A 206 41.73 48.27 22.00
C LYS A 206 41.19 49.66 21.68
N LYS A 207 41.54 50.66 22.46
CA LYS A 207 41.26 52.06 22.10
C LYS A 207 42.17 52.46 20.94
N ILE A 208 41.58 52.97 19.86
CA ILE A 208 42.29 53.56 18.73
C ILE A 208 42.99 54.80 19.29
N LYS A 209 44.33 54.79 19.33
CA LYS A 209 45.11 55.99 19.61
C LYS A 209 45.06 56.85 18.35
N GLN A 210 44.54 58.07 18.49
CA GLN A 210 44.64 59.10 17.47
C GLN A 210 46.08 59.57 17.34
#